data_AF-A0A2W4EB58-F1
#
_entry.id   AF-A0A2W4EB58-F1
#
_cell.length_a   1.000
_cell.length_b   1.000
_cell.length_c   1.000
_cell.angle_alpha   90.00
_cell.angle_beta   90.00
_cell.angle_gamma   90.00
#
_symmetry.space_group_name_H-M   'P 1'
#
loop_
_entity.id
_entity.type
_entity.pdbx_description
1 polymer ?
#
loop_
_entity_poly.entity_id
_entity_poly.type
_entity_poly.pdbx_seq_one_letter_code
_entity_poly.pdbx_strand_id
1 'polypeptide(L)'
;MSKTTPNIDFSAYEKERAAHHEARCRVAATMLLTPYFACRIRKCRRDGKCTGPAIPSERQMGHVRAQQALGLSGRACVNLPLCIILGDDRLFAAFQAEIKRISEMREGRPLKGVHFDRAVKARTWTLAAVVPAP
;
A
#
# COMPACT_ATOMS: atom_id res chain seq x y z
N MET A 1 27.48 -31.21 -11.77
CA MET A 1 27.41 -30.03 -12.65
C MET A 1 26.47 -29.01 -12.01
N SER A 2 27.01 -28.05 -11.27
CA SER A 2 26.21 -27.02 -10.61
C SER A 2 25.76 -26.01 -11.67
N LYS A 3 24.46 -26.01 -12.01
CA LYS A 3 23.89 -25.00 -12.89
C LYS A 3 23.90 -23.67 -12.15
N THR A 4 24.79 -22.76 -12.54
CA THR A 4 24.78 -21.38 -12.07
C THR A 4 23.47 -20.75 -12.55
N THR A 5 22.50 -20.60 -11.65
CA THR A 5 21.27 -19.86 -11.95
C THR A 5 21.69 -18.44 -12.35
N PRO A 6 21.25 -17.92 -13.51
CA PRO A 6 21.56 -16.55 -13.89
C PRO A 6 21.08 -15.61 -12.79
N ASN A 7 21.96 -14.71 -12.36
CA ASN A 7 21.65 -13.68 -11.37
C ASN A 7 20.77 -12.63 -12.05
N ILE A 8 19.45 -12.86 -12.03
CA ILE A 8 18.46 -11.94 -12.61
C ILE A 8 18.29 -10.75 -11.66
N ASP A 9 18.57 -9.55 -12.15
CA ASP A 9 18.28 -8.32 -11.41
C ASP A 9 16.79 -8.00 -11.48
N PHE A 10 16.11 -8.07 -10.32
CA PHE A 10 14.70 -7.75 -10.18
C PHE A 10 14.44 -6.30 -9.72
N SER A 11 15.47 -5.47 -9.57
CA SER A 11 15.35 -4.12 -8.98
C SER A 11 14.29 -3.24 -9.63
N ALA A 12 14.28 -3.17 -10.97
CA ALA A 12 13.30 -2.39 -11.72
C ALA A 12 11.87 -2.94 -11.55
N TYR A 13 11.72 -4.26 -11.59
CA TYR A 13 10.45 -4.94 -11.38
C TYR A 13 9.89 -4.69 -9.97
N GLU A 14 10.74 -4.81 -8.94
CA GLU A 14 10.33 -4.58 -7.56
C GLU A 14 9.93 -3.12 -7.31
N LYS A 15 10.62 -2.16 -7.95
CA LYS A 15 10.26 -0.75 -7.89
C LYS A 15 8.89 -0.48 -8.51
N GLU A 16 8.61 -1.02 -9.69
CA GLU A 16 7.30 -0.88 -10.33
C GLU A 16 6.20 -1.57 -9.51
N ARG A 17 6.47 -2.77 -9.03
CA ARG A 17 5.56 -3.52 -8.17
C ARG A 17 5.22 -2.77 -6.89
N ALA A 18 6.22 -2.10 -6.28
CA ALA A 18 6.01 -1.27 -5.09
C ALA A 18 5.12 -0.06 -5.38
N ALA A 19 5.35 0.64 -6.48
CA ALA A 19 4.53 1.77 -6.90
C ALA A 19 3.07 1.33 -7.17
N HIS A 20 2.89 0.21 -7.87
CA HIS A 20 1.56 -0.36 -8.12
C HIS A 20 0.86 -0.80 -6.84
N HIS A 21 1.59 -1.43 -5.91
CA HIS A 21 1.07 -1.84 -4.62
C HIS A 21 0.58 -0.63 -3.81
N GLU A 22 1.40 0.40 -3.68
CA GLU A 22 1.03 1.62 -2.96
C GLU A 22 -0.18 2.30 -3.60
N ALA A 23 -0.20 2.43 -4.93
CA ALA A 23 -1.31 3.04 -5.65
C ALA A 23 -2.64 2.30 -5.40
N ARG A 24 -2.63 0.96 -5.47
CA ARG A 24 -3.81 0.13 -5.17
C ARG A 24 -4.26 0.31 -3.72
N CYS A 25 -3.32 0.27 -2.77
CA CYS A 25 -3.62 0.48 -1.36
C CYS A 25 -4.27 1.83 -1.09
N ARG A 26 -3.77 2.91 -1.72
CA ARG A 26 -4.35 4.25 -1.56
C ARG A 26 -5.74 4.34 -2.18
N VAL A 27 -5.98 3.72 -3.33
CA VAL A 27 -7.32 3.69 -3.94
C VAL A 27 -8.29 2.91 -3.06
N ALA A 28 -7.92 1.72 -2.58
CA ALA A 28 -8.75 0.92 -1.69
C ALA A 28 -9.09 1.68 -0.40
N ALA A 29 -8.09 2.28 0.25
CA ALA A 29 -8.31 3.09 1.44
C ALA A 29 -9.20 4.32 1.17
N THR A 30 -9.08 4.92 -0.02
CA THR A 30 -9.95 6.04 -0.43
C THR A 30 -11.39 5.58 -0.58
N MET A 31 -11.64 4.49 -1.30
CA MET A 31 -12.98 3.94 -1.51
C MET A 31 -13.64 3.51 -0.20
N LEU A 32 -12.84 2.93 0.70
CA LEU A 32 -13.35 2.41 1.98
C LEU A 32 -13.63 3.50 3.02
N LEU A 33 -12.75 4.51 3.14
CA LEU A 33 -12.77 5.43 4.29
C LEU A 33 -13.19 6.86 3.97
N THR A 34 -12.99 7.33 2.73
CA THR A 34 -13.32 8.73 2.39
C THR A 34 -14.83 8.96 2.38
N PRO A 35 -15.68 8.12 1.74
CA PRO A 35 -17.13 8.38 1.65
C PRO A 35 -17.81 8.53 3.02
N TYR A 36 -17.24 7.89 4.05
CA TYR A 36 -17.78 7.88 5.41
C TYR A 36 -17.04 8.81 6.37
N PHE A 37 -16.07 9.57 5.89
CA PHE A 37 -15.18 10.40 6.73
C PHE A 37 -14.51 9.62 7.90
N ALA A 38 -14.39 8.29 7.78
CA ALA A 38 -13.93 7.40 8.85
C ALA A 38 -12.41 7.48 9.07
N CYS A 39 -11.66 8.02 8.12
CA CYS A 39 -10.23 8.22 8.27
C CYS A 39 -9.93 9.33 9.29
N ARG A 40 -9.16 9.02 10.35
CA ARG A 40 -8.73 10.00 11.37
C ARG A 40 -7.71 11.02 10.87
N ILE A 41 -7.06 10.78 9.72
CA ILE A 41 -6.08 11.71 9.13
C ILE A 41 -6.82 12.89 8.48
N ARG A 42 -6.69 14.08 9.09
CA ARG A 42 -7.35 15.33 8.63
C ARG A 42 -7.09 15.64 7.16
N LYS A 43 -5.85 15.46 6.69
CA LYS A 43 -5.48 15.73 5.29
C LYS A 43 -6.24 14.84 4.33
N CYS A 44 -6.44 13.55 4.64
CA CYS A 44 -7.17 12.65 3.78
C CYS A 44 -8.65 13.04 3.65
N ARG A 45 -9.27 13.44 4.77
CA ARG A 45 -10.66 13.94 4.76
C ARG A 45 -10.81 15.22 3.93
N ARG A 46 -9.87 16.17 4.07
CA ARG A 46 -9.86 17.41 3.29
C ARG A 46 -9.67 17.15 1.79
N ASP A 47 -8.74 16.28 1.44
CA ASP A 47 -8.37 16.03 0.05
C ASP A 47 -9.32 15.04 -0.64
N GLY A 48 -10.28 14.45 0.09
CA GLY A 48 -11.19 13.43 -0.42
C GLY A 48 -10.49 12.13 -0.85
N LYS A 49 -9.25 11.89 -0.39
CA LYS A 49 -8.45 10.73 -0.82
C LYS A 49 -7.35 10.38 0.16
N CYS A 50 -6.88 9.13 0.11
CA CYS A 50 -5.82 8.63 0.98
C CYS A 50 -4.45 9.23 0.64
N THR A 51 -4.08 10.26 1.38
CA THR A 51 -2.79 10.98 1.29
C THR A 51 -1.89 10.76 2.51
N GLY A 52 -2.32 9.90 3.45
CA GLY A 52 -1.57 9.57 4.65
C GLY A 52 -0.30 8.77 4.38
N PRO A 53 0.57 8.60 5.39
CA PRO A 53 1.75 7.77 5.28
C PRO A 53 1.40 6.34 4.90
N ALA A 54 2.26 5.73 4.08
CA ALA A 54 2.31 4.29 3.87
C ALA A 54 3.57 3.76 4.56
N ILE A 55 3.43 2.83 5.49
CA ILE A 55 4.54 2.30 6.30
C ILE A 55 4.51 0.77 6.33
N PRO A 56 5.63 0.09 6.62
CA PRO A 56 5.67 -1.36 6.74
C PRO A 56 4.64 -1.85 7.76
N SER A 57 3.96 -2.95 7.45
CA SER A 57 2.95 -3.54 8.34
C SER A 57 3.15 -5.04 8.51
N GLU A 58 3.06 -5.52 9.75
CA GLU A 58 3.08 -6.96 10.06
C GLU A 58 1.96 -7.73 9.36
N ARG A 59 0.84 -7.05 9.07
CA ARG A 59 -0.28 -7.61 8.32
C ARG A 59 0.10 -8.05 6.89
N GLN A 60 1.25 -7.61 6.37
CA GLN A 60 1.77 -7.98 5.05
C GLN A 60 2.84 -9.08 5.09
N MET A 61 3.20 -9.62 6.26
CA MET A 61 4.31 -10.59 6.36
C MET A 61 4.09 -11.86 5.54
N GLY A 62 2.85 -12.31 5.36
CA GLY A 62 2.53 -13.40 4.45
C GLY A 62 2.92 -13.09 3.00
N HIS A 63 2.63 -11.89 2.52
CA HIS A 63 3.02 -11.44 1.18
C HIS A 63 4.54 -11.28 1.03
N VAL A 64 5.21 -10.80 2.06
CA VAL A 64 6.68 -10.70 2.11
C VAL A 64 7.31 -12.08 1.93
N ARG A 65 6.87 -13.07 2.72
CA ARG A 65 7.37 -14.46 2.64
C ARG A 65 7.10 -15.08 1.27
N ALA A 66 5.90 -14.86 0.71
CA ALA A 66 5.57 -15.34 -0.63
C ALA A 66 6.46 -14.73 -1.72
N GLN A 67 6.81 -13.45 -1.62
CA GLN A 67 7.75 -12.81 -2.55
C GLN A 67 9.17 -13.36 -2.41
N GLN A 68 9.64 -13.56 -1.18
CA GLN A 68 10.95 -14.15 -0.90
C GLN A 68 11.08 -15.56 -1.46
N ALA A 69 10.00 -16.37 -1.36
CA ALA A 69 9.95 -17.70 -1.97
C ALA A 69 10.08 -17.68 -3.51
N LEU A 70 9.77 -16.54 -4.16
CA LEU A 70 9.93 -16.33 -5.60
C LEU A 70 11.28 -15.69 -5.96
N GLY A 71 12.20 -15.51 -5.00
CA GLY A 71 13.50 -14.88 -5.22
C GLY A 71 13.49 -13.35 -5.22
N LEU A 72 12.38 -12.73 -4.78
CA LEU A 72 12.27 -11.27 -4.63
C LEU A 72 12.68 -10.84 -3.21
N SER A 73 12.96 -9.55 -3.00
CA SER A 73 13.37 -9.02 -1.68
C SER A 73 12.25 -9.08 -0.63
N GLY A 74 10.99 -9.09 -1.08
CA GLY A 74 9.81 -8.98 -0.22
C GLY A 74 9.44 -7.55 0.16
N ARG A 75 10.22 -6.54 -0.24
CA ARG A 75 10.00 -5.14 0.16
C ARG A 75 8.92 -4.45 -0.65
N ALA A 76 8.58 -4.97 -1.83
CA ALA A 76 7.67 -4.30 -2.76
C ALA A 76 6.24 -4.16 -2.22
N CYS A 77 5.76 -5.11 -1.40
CA CYS A 77 4.36 -5.13 -0.92
C CYS A 77 4.21 -4.99 0.59
N VAL A 78 5.23 -4.51 1.31
CA VAL A 78 5.19 -4.47 2.79
C VAL A 78 4.42 -3.26 3.35
N ASN A 79 4.32 -2.18 2.57
CA ASN A 79 3.76 -0.92 3.06
C ASN A 79 2.23 -0.88 2.93
N LEU A 80 1.56 -0.37 3.97
CA LEU A 80 0.12 -0.08 3.97
C LEU A 80 -0.16 1.35 4.44
N PRO A 81 -1.27 1.97 4.00
CA PRO A 81 -1.72 3.24 4.54
C PRO A 81 -1.93 3.15 6.05
N LEU A 82 -1.44 4.13 6.81
CA LEU A 82 -1.51 4.13 8.27
C LEU A 82 -2.94 4.03 8.81
N CYS A 83 -3.91 4.63 8.11
CA CYS A 83 -5.33 4.52 8.50
C CYS A 83 -5.86 3.08 8.46
N ILE A 84 -5.29 2.22 7.60
CA ILE A 84 -5.61 0.80 7.54
C ILE A 84 -4.87 0.02 8.62
N ILE A 85 -3.61 0.38 8.88
CA ILE A 85 -2.80 -0.26 9.93
C ILE A 85 -3.41 -0.06 11.31
N LEU A 86 -3.86 1.16 11.61
CA LEU A 86 -4.52 1.51 12.88
C LEU A 86 -5.98 1.04 12.96
N GLY A 87 -6.51 0.46 11.87
CA GLY A 87 -7.84 -0.11 11.85
C GLY A 87 -7.93 -1.43 12.62
N ASP A 88 -9.16 -1.78 12.99
CA ASP A 88 -9.47 -3.11 13.51
C ASP A 88 -9.41 -4.17 12.39
N ASP A 89 -9.55 -5.43 12.78
CA ASP A 89 -9.48 -6.55 11.82
C ASP A 89 -10.64 -6.55 10.83
N ARG A 90 -11.80 -6.00 11.20
CA ARG A 90 -12.94 -5.85 10.29
C ARG A 90 -12.63 -4.86 9.18
N LEU A 91 -12.05 -3.72 9.54
CA LEU A 91 -11.60 -2.73 8.56
C LEU A 91 -10.52 -3.33 7.66
N PHE A 92 -9.57 -4.06 8.23
CA PHE A 92 -8.53 -4.69 7.44
C PHE A 92 -9.08 -5.74 6.47
N ALA A 93 -10.03 -6.56 6.89
CA ALA A 93 -10.70 -7.53 6.02
C ALA A 93 -11.49 -6.84 4.89
N ALA A 94 -12.24 -5.78 5.20
CA ALA A 94 -12.94 -4.98 4.20
C ALA A 94 -11.96 -4.33 3.20
N PHE A 95 -10.82 -3.84 3.69
CA PHE A 95 -9.74 -3.33 2.85
C PHE A 95 -9.16 -4.39 1.92
N GLN A 96 -8.92 -5.61 2.41
CA GLN A 96 -8.45 -6.71 1.57
C GLN A 96 -9.46 -7.08 0.48
N ALA A 97 -10.75 -7.13 0.82
CA ALA A 97 -11.83 -7.36 -0.16
C ALA A 97 -11.85 -6.27 -1.24
N GLU A 98 -11.65 -5.01 -0.85
CA GLU A 98 -11.60 -3.88 -1.79
C GLU A 98 -10.36 -3.94 -2.69
N ILE A 99 -9.20 -4.35 -2.17
CA ILE A 99 -7.99 -4.60 -3.00
C ILE A 99 -8.23 -5.70 -4.03
N LYS A 100 -8.91 -6.78 -3.63
CA LYS A 100 -9.29 -7.87 -4.53
C LYS A 100 -10.21 -7.36 -5.63
N ARG A 101 -11.27 -6.64 -5.27
CA ARG A 101 -12.22 -6.01 -6.21
C ARG A 101 -11.51 -5.09 -7.21
N ILE A 102 -10.60 -4.24 -6.74
CA ILE A 102 -9.81 -3.34 -7.60
C ILE A 102 -8.92 -4.11 -8.56
N SER A 103 -8.35 -5.23 -8.12
CA SER A 103 -7.50 -6.08 -8.95
C SER A 103 -8.31 -6.75 -10.05
N GLU A 104 -9.48 -7.29 -9.71
CA GLU A 104 -10.40 -7.97 -10.65
C GLU A 104 -10.99 -7.03 -11.70
N MET A 105 -11.38 -5.81 -11.32
CA MET A 105 -11.87 -4.81 -12.27
C MET A 105 -10.82 -4.35 -13.29
N ARG A 106 -9.54 -4.69 -13.10
CA ARG A 106 -8.41 -4.03 -13.76
C ARG A 106 -7.48 -4.96 -14.53
N GLU A 107 -7.85 -6.21 -14.79
CA GLU A 107 -7.09 -7.04 -15.73
C GLU A 107 -6.88 -6.27 -17.05
N GLY A 108 -5.62 -5.85 -17.29
CA GLY A 108 -5.18 -5.20 -18.53
C GLY A 108 -4.97 -3.67 -18.53
N ARG A 109 -5.23 -2.89 -17.45
CA ARG A 109 -4.99 -1.41 -17.50
C ARG A 109 -4.31 -0.80 -16.24
N PRO A 110 -3.20 -0.06 -16.40
CA PRO A 110 -2.52 0.60 -15.28
C PRO A 110 -3.42 1.67 -14.63
N LEU A 111 -3.21 1.91 -13.33
CA LEU A 111 -3.80 3.03 -12.60
C LEU A 111 -3.18 4.34 -13.12
N LYS A 112 -3.71 4.90 -14.23
CA LYS A 112 -3.38 6.28 -14.61
C LYS A 112 -3.75 7.20 -13.44
N GLY A 113 -2.75 7.94 -12.99
CA GLY A 113 -2.71 8.61 -11.70
C GLY A 113 -3.99 9.32 -11.34
N VAL A 114 -4.64 8.87 -10.27
CA VAL A 114 -5.67 9.63 -9.56
C VAL A 114 -4.97 10.75 -8.78
N HIS A 115 -4.19 11.61 -9.44
CA HIS A 115 -3.46 12.76 -8.89
C HIS A 115 -2.90 12.55 -7.46
N PHE A 116 -2.33 11.38 -7.13
CA PHE A 116 -1.72 11.17 -5.81
C PHE A 116 -0.41 11.97 -5.67
N ASP A 117 0.28 12.21 -6.79
CA ASP A 117 1.63 12.78 -6.84
C ASP A 117 1.76 14.19 -6.26
N ARG A 118 0.70 15.00 -6.29
CA ARG A 118 0.75 16.37 -5.75
C ARG A 118 0.50 16.42 -4.23
N ALA A 119 -0.15 15.40 -3.67
CA ALA A 119 -0.57 15.42 -2.26
C ALA A 119 0.39 14.67 -1.32
N VAL A 120 1.22 13.76 -1.84
CA VAL A 120 2.19 12.97 -1.07
C VAL A 120 3.53 13.71 -0.88
N LYS A 121 3.90 14.65 -1.77
CA LYS A 121 5.19 15.38 -1.72
C LYS A 121 5.40 16.29 -0.50
N ALA A 122 4.37 16.60 0.29
CA ALA A 122 4.42 17.73 1.22
C ALA A 122 4.82 17.41 2.67
N ARG A 123 4.89 16.14 3.12
CA ARG A 123 5.28 15.81 4.51
C ARG A 123 5.97 14.45 4.62
N THR A 124 7.18 14.45 5.16
CA THR A 124 7.77 13.28 5.81
C THR A 124 6.95 12.97 7.05
N TRP A 125 6.30 11.83 7.04
CA TRP A 125 5.51 11.35 8.17
C TRP A 125 6.34 10.31 8.93
N THR A 126 6.70 10.61 10.17
CA THR A 126 7.26 9.62 11.10
C THR A 126 6.12 9.06 11.96
N LEU A 127 6.20 7.78 12.35
CA LEU A 127 5.23 7.13 13.24
C LEU A 127 4.95 7.97 14.52
N ALA A 128 6.01 8.57 15.09
CA ALA A 128 5.95 9.47 16.24
C ALA A 128 5.13 10.75 16.01
N ALA A 129 4.96 11.19 14.75
CA ALA A 129 4.19 12.40 14.42
C ALA A 129 2.69 12.13 14.27
N VAL A 130 2.24 10.87 14.28
CA VAL A 130 0.83 10.51 13.97
C VAL A 130 0.13 9.76 15.10
N VAL A 131 0.87 9.09 15.98
CA VAL A 131 0.32 8.44 17.18
C VAL A 131 0.60 9.36 18.38
N PRO A 132 -0.41 9.97 19.03
CA PRO A 132 -0.16 10.64 20.30
C PRO A 132 0.36 9.61 21.31
N ALA A 133 1.37 10.00 22.09
CA ALA A 133 1.86 9.20 23.22
C ALA A 133 0.68 8.83 24.16
N PRO A 134 0.76 7.67 24.85
CA PRO A 134 -0.32 7.15 25.69
C PRO A 134 -0.81 8.16 26.74
#